data_AF-A0A1B9IF35-F1
#
_entry.id   AF-A0A1B9IF35-F1
#
_cell.length_a   1.000
_cell.length_b   1.000
_cell.length_c   1.000
_cell.angle_alpha   90.00
_cell.angle_beta   90.00
_cell.angle_gamma   90.00
#
_symmetry.space_group_name_H-M   'P 1'
#
loop_
_entity.id
_entity.type
_entity.pdbx_description
1 polymer ?
#
loop_
_entity_poly.entity_id
_entity_poly.type
_entity_poly.pdbx_seq_one_letter_code
_entity_poly.pdbx_strand_id
1 'polypeptide(L)'
;MDSTSFDKGGIEISGYTTYPDDKGERQVKEVPYYLDQCGAWDPALGLFTNATDLLKWVEALLSFPDYPLACSSIATEHVEANDYPNPKELCSYGLGLTQVCRNGLLLHEHTGDLSGFHSMVVDCPELKIRYAMMCNGIPWAGGCGFRDWLRNTLLDHWTGYDSFEWSKTILDKEKEIAHKPSPFIPATGDQKIIGKCVCPDFLTWDIKETDNLSERPECAPDVVWDIKLYADQKAVFASMGDNKFEGCFKVRHWNDGKIQYDTPFQVELMEDYEKLKVSGITGVELGLKEADHPLTFVREQAA
;
A
#
# COMPACT_ATOMS: atom_id res chain seq x y z
N MET A 1 11.05 26.90 -19.79
CA MET A 1 10.81 25.44 -19.79
C MET A 1 9.50 25.28 -19.08
N ASP A 2 8.49 24.96 -19.87
CA ASP A 2 7.08 24.99 -19.53
C ASP A 2 6.77 23.92 -18.48
N SER A 3 6.31 24.36 -17.31
CA SER A 3 5.63 23.48 -16.37
C SER A 3 4.25 23.19 -16.95
N THR A 4 4.06 21.99 -17.48
CA THR A 4 2.75 21.47 -17.82
C THR A 4 1.94 21.28 -16.54
N SER A 5 1.28 22.34 -16.08
CA SER A 5 0.12 22.21 -15.19
C SER A 5 -0.98 21.55 -16.01
N PHE A 6 -1.24 20.27 -15.76
CA PHE A 6 -2.48 19.64 -16.20
C PHE A 6 -3.61 20.26 -15.36
N ASP A 7 -4.42 21.08 -16.00
CA ASP A 7 -5.62 21.67 -15.42
C ASP A 7 -6.61 20.52 -15.09
N LYS A 8 -6.70 20.13 -13.81
CA LYS A 8 -7.66 19.12 -13.29
C LYS A 8 -9.10 19.65 -13.32
N GLY A 9 -9.55 20.21 -14.45
CA GLY A 9 -10.96 20.42 -14.81
C GLY A 9 -11.92 20.98 -13.74
N GLY A 10 -11.45 21.74 -12.75
CA GLY A 10 -12.28 22.27 -11.66
C GLY A 10 -12.97 21.23 -10.77
N ILE A 11 -12.50 19.97 -10.72
CA ILE A 11 -13.02 18.97 -9.78
C ILE A 11 -12.16 19.02 -8.52
N GLU A 12 -12.64 19.73 -7.51
CA GLU A 12 -12.06 19.70 -6.15
C GLU A 12 -12.50 18.40 -5.48
N ILE A 13 -11.56 17.48 -5.26
CA ILE A 13 -11.83 16.19 -4.64
C ILE A 13 -11.37 16.27 -3.19
N SER A 14 -12.27 16.72 -2.35
CA SER A 14 -12.16 16.65 -0.91
C SER A 14 -12.66 15.28 -0.44
N GLY A 15 -11.76 14.45 0.08
CA GLY A 15 -12.17 13.28 0.86
C GLY A 15 -12.74 13.76 2.19
N TYR A 16 -13.83 13.16 2.67
CA TYR A 16 -14.34 13.45 4.01
C TYR A 16 -14.41 12.16 4.82
N THR A 17 -13.95 12.24 6.06
CA THR A 17 -14.14 11.18 7.05
C THR A 17 -14.84 11.77 8.27
N THR A 18 -15.55 10.92 9.01
CA THR A 18 -16.20 11.32 10.26
C THR A 18 -15.46 10.73 11.43
N TYR A 19 -15.19 11.54 12.46
CA TYR A 19 -14.47 11.12 13.67
C TYR A 19 -15.18 11.62 14.93
N PRO A 20 -15.27 10.84 16.01
CA PRO A 20 -15.69 11.36 17.30
C PRO A 20 -14.61 12.30 17.87
N ASP A 21 -15.01 13.47 18.37
CA ASP A 21 -14.14 14.30 19.19
C ASP A 21 -14.00 13.77 20.63
N ASP A 22 -13.26 14.47 21.48
CA ASP A 22 -13.01 14.08 22.87
C ASP A 22 -14.29 14.04 23.74
N LYS A 23 -15.43 14.52 23.21
CA LYS A 23 -16.76 14.46 23.84
C LYS A 23 -17.66 13.41 23.20
N GLY A 24 -17.17 12.69 22.18
CA GLY A 24 -17.90 11.66 21.45
C GLY A 24 -18.79 12.21 20.32
N GLU A 25 -18.72 13.50 19.99
CA GLU A 25 -19.51 14.10 18.92
C GLU A 25 -18.82 13.84 17.57
N ARG A 26 -19.59 13.41 16.55
CA ARG A 26 -19.03 13.16 15.21
C ARG A 26 -18.73 14.46 14.48
N GLN A 27 -17.45 14.73 14.29
CA GLN A 27 -16.89 15.80 13.47
C GLN A 27 -16.60 15.28 12.06
N VAL A 28 -16.64 16.17 11.07
CA VAL A 28 -16.20 15.89 9.69
C VAL A 28 -14.79 16.42 9.52
N LYS A 29 -13.84 15.56 9.16
CA LYS A 29 -12.49 15.96 8.74
C LYS A 29 -12.42 15.87 7.24
N GLU A 30 -11.94 16.94 6.60
CA GLU A 30 -11.43 16.82 5.26
C GLU A 30 -10.12 16.01 5.30
N VAL A 31 -10.09 14.92 4.57
CA VAL A 31 -8.90 14.13 4.32
C VAL A 31 -8.32 14.69 3.02
N PRO A 32 -7.21 15.45 3.09
CA PRO A 32 -6.56 15.91 1.88
C PRO A 32 -6.21 14.70 1.03
N TYR A 33 -6.55 14.75 -0.25
CA TYR A 33 -6.25 13.67 -1.18
C TYR A 33 -4.73 13.52 -1.25
N TYR A 34 -4.19 12.43 -0.69
CA TYR A 34 -2.75 12.30 -0.46
C TYR A 34 -1.91 12.32 -1.75
N LEU A 35 -2.50 11.93 -2.88
CA LEU A 35 -1.87 12.07 -4.19
C LEU A 35 -1.55 13.54 -4.55
N ASP A 36 -2.29 14.51 -4.00
CA ASP A 36 -1.97 15.93 -4.17
C ASP A 36 -0.79 16.39 -3.29
N GLN A 37 -0.41 15.60 -2.26
CA GLN A 37 0.70 15.92 -1.35
C GLN A 37 2.04 15.30 -1.78
N CYS A 38 2.02 14.26 -2.59
CA CYS A 38 3.23 13.64 -3.12
C CYS A 38 3.13 13.51 -4.64
N GLY A 39 3.60 14.54 -5.36
CA GLY A 39 3.55 14.59 -6.82
C GLY A 39 4.28 13.45 -7.53
N ALA A 40 5.14 12.69 -6.83
CA ALA A 40 5.76 11.48 -7.34
C ALA A 40 4.74 10.35 -7.63
N TRP A 41 3.57 10.37 -6.99
CA TRP A 41 2.54 9.34 -7.16
C TRP A 41 1.54 9.66 -8.27
N ASP A 42 1.47 10.92 -8.72
CA ASP A 42 0.50 11.35 -9.72
C ASP A 42 0.60 10.53 -11.03
N PRO A 43 1.80 10.19 -11.56
CA PRO A 43 1.90 9.32 -12.74
C PRO A 43 1.51 7.86 -12.49
N ALA A 44 1.57 7.38 -11.24
CA ALA A 44 1.34 5.98 -10.90
C ALA A 44 -0.10 5.70 -10.43
N LEU A 45 -0.72 6.64 -9.70
CA LEU A 45 -2.02 6.47 -9.04
C LEU A 45 -2.95 7.69 -9.21
N GLY A 46 -2.51 8.78 -9.85
CA GLY A 46 -3.25 10.05 -9.93
C GLY A 46 -4.45 10.08 -10.87
N LEU A 47 -4.74 8.98 -11.58
CA LEU A 47 -5.82 8.95 -12.56
C LEU A 47 -7.19 8.81 -11.89
N PHE A 48 -8.04 9.82 -12.08
CA PHE A 48 -9.46 9.77 -11.73
C PHE A 48 -10.27 9.24 -12.90
N THR A 49 -11.03 8.18 -12.66
CA THR A 49 -11.80 7.50 -13.70
C THR A 49 -13.02 6.79 -13.12
N ASN A 50 -13.82 6.17 -13.97
CA ASN A 50 -14.91 5.29 -13.60
C ASN A 50 -14.80 3.97 -14.39
N ALA A 51 -15.59 2.96 -14.01
CA ALA A 51 -15.52 1.64 -14.64
C ALA A 51 -15.82 1.67 -16.16
N THR A 52 -16.66 2.59 -16.62
CA THR A 52 -16.97 2.76 -18.05
C THR A 52 -15.78 3.32 -18.82
N ASP A 53 -15.07 4.30 -18.27
CA ASP A 53 -13.89 4.87 -18.91
C ASP A 53 -12.70 3.92 -18.85
N LEU A 54 -12.54 3.14 -17.77
CA LEU A 54 -11.60 2.02 -17.73
C LEU A 54 -11.91 0.98 -18.82
N LEU A 55 -13.18 0.62 -19.04
CA LEU A 55 -13.55 -0.30 -20.10
C LEU A 55 -13.19 0.25 -21.49
N LYS A 56 -13.47 1.53 -21.76
CA LYS A 56 -13.05 2.20 -23.01
C LYS A 56 -11.53 2.16 -23.19
N TRP A 57 -10.78 2.36 -22.10
CA TRP A 57 -9.33 2.27 -22.14
C TRP A 57 -8.87 0.86 -22.52
N VAL A 58 -9.44 -0.17 -21.90
CA VAL A 58 -9.14 -1.59 -22.23
C VAL A 58 -9.50 -1.95 -23.67
N GLU A 59 -10.62 -1.43 -24.19
CA GLU A 59 -10.99 -1.61 -25.60
C GLU A 59 -10.00 -0.91 -26.54
N ALA A 60 -9.53 0.28 -26.15
CA ALA A 60 -8.55 1.04 -26.92
C ALA A 60 -7.13 0.46 -26.85
N LEU A 61 -6.78 -0.29 -25.79
CA LEU A 61 -5.44 -0.86 -25.61
C LEU A 61 -4.95 -1.59 -26.86
N LEU A 62 -5.79 -2.43 -27.46
CA LEU A 62 -5.45 -3.21 -28.65
C LEU A 62 -5.18 -2.37 -29.91
N SER A 63 -5.66 -1.12 -29.93
CA SER A 63 -5.44 -0.20 -31.04
C SER A 63 -4.10 0.53 -30.95
N PHE A 64 -3.43 0.48 -29.79
CA PHE A 64 -2.13 1.11 -29.63
C PHE A 64 -1.05 0.29 -30.33
N PRO A 65 -0.23 0.89 -31.22
CA PRO A 65 0.85 0.19 -31.91
C PRO A 65 1.83 -0.51 -30.95
N ASP A 66 1.99 0.05 -29.75
CA ASP A 66 2.92 -0.44 -28.73
C ASP A 66 2.28 -1.47 -27.78
N TYR A 67 1.00 -1.81 -27.94
CA TYR A 67 0.35 -2.83 -27.11
C TYR A 67 1.10 -4.17 -27.08
N PRO A 68 1.62 -4.70 -28.21
CA PRO A 68 2.45 -5.91 -28.17
C PRO A 68 3.71 -5.77 -27.31
N LEU A 69 4.30 -4.58 -27.24
CA LEU A 69 5.45 -4.29 -26.38
C LEU A 69 5.01 -4.22 -24.90
N ALA A 70 3.87 -3.60 -24.62
CA ALA A 70 3.29 -3.55 -23.27
C ALA A 70 2.91 -4.95 -22.75
N CYS A 71 2.50 -5.85 -23.65
CA CYS A 71 2.18 -7.25 -23.36
C CYS A 71 3.37 -8.21 -23.53
N SER A 72 4.58 -7.70 -23.77
CA SER A 72 5.79 -8.53 -23.78
C SER A 72 6.37 -8.63 -22.37
N SER A 73 6.71 -9.83 -21.92
CA SER A 73 7.35 -10.04 -20.63
C SER A 73 8.71 -9.34 -20.60
N ILE A 74 8.88 -8.39 -19.68
CA ILE A 74 10.17 -7.72 -19.41
C ILE A 74 10.76 -8.12 -18.06
N ALA A 75 9.93 -8.63 -17.15
CA ALA A 75 10.33 -9.16 -15.87
C ALA A 75 9.46 -10.36 -15.50
N THR A 76 10.08 -11.43 -14.99
CA THR A 76 9.35 -12.48 -14.29
C THR A 76 8.98 -11.91 -12.92
N GLU A 77 7.68 -11.87 -12.61
CA GLU A 77 7.28 -11.54 -11.25
C GLU A 77 7.48 -12.78 -10.40
N HIS A 78 8.38 -12.71 -9.42
CA HIS A 78 8.38 -13.66 -8.31
C HIS A 78 7.16 -13.32 -7.45
N VAL A 79 5.99 -13.82 -7.85
CA VAL A 79 4.79 -13.74 -7.01
C VAL A 79 4.92 -14.80 -5.92
N GLU A 80 5.75 -14.54 -4.92
CA GLU A 80 5.52 -15.15 -3.63
C GLU A 80 4.23 -14.52 -3.07
N ALA A 81 3.23 -15.36 -2.76
CA ALA A 81 1.98 -15.00 -2.09
C ALA A 81 0.91 -14.27 -2.92
N ASN A 82 0.21 -15.00 -3.81
CA ASN A 82 -1.27 -14.95 -3.92
C ASN A 82 -1.84 -16.12 -4.77
N ASP A 83 -1.22 -17.30 -4.70
CA ASP A 83 -1.61 -18.49 -5.48
C ASP A 83 -2.95 -19.08 -5.03
N TYR A 84 -4.07 -18.60 -5.58
CA TYR A 84 -5.37 -19.24 -5.40
C TYR A 84 -5.74 -20.10 -6.61
N PRO A 85 -6.33 -21.28 -6.36
CA PRO A 85 -5.65 -22.57 -6.23
C PRO A 85 -4.90 -23.05 -7.50
N ASN A 86 -4.85 -22.23 -8.55
CA ASN A 86 -3.97 -22.48 -9.69
C ASN A 86 -2.74 -21.59 -9.54
N PRO A 87 -1.54 -22.15 -9.30
CA PRO A 87 -0.33 -21.35 -9.46
C PRO A 87 -0.38 -20.75 -10.86
N LYS A 88 -0.17 -19.44 -10.96
CA LYS A 88 -0.10 -18.78 -12.27
C LYS A 88 0.99 -19.52 -13.05
N GLU A 89 0.62 -20.23 -14.12
CA GLU A 89 1.58 -21.02 -14.92
C GLU A 89 2.67 -20.12 -15.51
N LEU A 90 2.33 -18.84 -15.65
CA LEU A 90 3.20 -17.71 -15.92
C LEU A 90 2.67 -16.49 -15.15
N CYS A 91 3.53 -15.82 -14.38
CA CYS A 91 3.30 -14.45 -13.94
C CYS A 91 4.48 -13.59 -14.34
N SER A 92 4.23 -12.61 -15.19
CA SER A 92 5.24 -11.64 -15.61
C SER A 92 4.65 -10.24 -15.69
N TYR A 93 5.54 -9.25 -15.73
CA TYR A 93 5.17 -7.87 -15.95
C TYR A 93 5.75 -7.40 -17.28
N GLY A 94 4.92 -6.68 -18.05
CA GLY A 94 5.30 -5.94 -19.24
C GLY A 94 5.48 -4.45 -18.97
N LEU A 95 5.11 -3.58 -19.92
CA LEU A 95 5.10 -2.13 -19.70
C LEU A 95 3.73 -1.69 -19.17
N GLY A 96 3.53 -1.84 -17.86
CA GLY A 96 2.29 -1.43 -17.19
C GLY A 96 1.16 -2.46 -17.28
N LEU A 97 1.44 -3.72 -17.62
CA LEU A 97 0.46 -4.80 -17.63
C LEU A 97 1.08 -6.07 -17.04
N THR A 98 0.40 -6.67 -16.07
CA THR A 98 0.67 -8.01 -15.59
C THR A 98 0.16 -9.02 -16.62
N GLN A 99 0.95 -10.05 -16.90
CA GLN A 99 0.60 -11.18 -17.74
C GLN A 99 0.42 -12.39 -16.85
N VAL A 100 -0.74 -13.02 -16.95
CA VAL A 100 -1.08 -14.20 -16.15
C VAL A 100 -1.54 -15.32 -17.08
N CYS A 101 -0.86 -16.47 -17.02
CA CYS A 101 -1.41 -17.68 -17.63
C CYS A 101 -2.28 -18.40 -16.60
N ARG A 102 -3.56 -18.58 -16.92
CA ARG A 102 -4.50 -19.35 -16.12
C ARG A 102 -5.20 -20.36 -17.01
N ASN A 103 -5.03 -21.64 -16.68
CA ASN A 103 -5.66 -22.74 -17.40
C ASN A 103 -5.39 -22.69 -18.92
N GLY A 104 -4.16 -22.35 -19.31
CA GLY A 104 -3.76 -22.18 -20.71
C GLY A 104 -4.32 -20.93 -21.41
N LEU A 105 -4.99 -20.02 -20.70
CA LEU A 105 -5.41 -18.72 -21.22
C LEU A 105 -4.47 -17.63 -20.74
N LEU A 106 -4.02 -16.79 -21.67
CA LEU A 106 -3.27 -15.59 -21.34
C LEU A 106 -4.24 -14.47 -20.95
N LEU A 107 -3.99 -13.88 -19.78
CA LEU A 107 -4.67 -12.71 -19.28
C LEU A 107 -3.68 -11.55 -19.25
N HIS A 108 -4.09 -10.39 -19.75
CA HIS A 108 -3.41 -9.13 -19.53
C HIS A 108 -4.21 -8.32 -18.52
N GLU A 109 -3.60 -8.02 -17.39
CA GLU A 109 -4.28 -7.42 -16.24
C GLU A 109 -3.52 -6.19 -15.74
N HIS A 110 -4.24 -5.25 -15.16
CA HIS A 110 -3.66 -4.23 -14.30
C HIS A 110 -4.60 -4.02 -13.12
N THR A 111 -4.04 -4.04 -11.91
CA THR A 111 -4.77 -3.70 -10.68
C THR A 111 -4.39 -2.30 -10.22
N GLY A 112 -5.36 -1.60 -9.66
CA GLY A 112 -5.12 -0.34 -8.94
C GLY A 112 -5.62 -0.51 -7.53
N ASP A 113 -4.72 -0.35 -6.56
CA ASP A 113 -5.03 -0.46 -5.14
C ASP A 113 -4.69 0.88 -4.48
N LEU A 114 -5.74 1.60 -4.10
CA LEU A 114 -5.68 2.79 -3.26
C LEU A 114 -6.55 2.51 -2.02
N SER A 115 -6.21 3.03 -0.84
CA SER A 115 -7.01 2.69 0.34
C SER A 115 -8.46 3.11 0.16
N GLY A 116 -9.37 2.15 0.32
CA GLY A 116 -10.80 2.37 0.11
C GLY A 116 -11.25 2.24 -1.34
N PHE A 117 -10.35 2.11 -2.32
CA PHE A 117 -10.65 2.07 -3.75
C PHE A 117 -9.80 1.03 -4.48
N HIS A 118 -10.48 0.05 -5.07
CA HIS A 118 -9.83 -0.99 -5.86
C HIS A 118 -10.36 -0.94 -7.28
N SER A 119 -9.46 -1.15 -8.22
CA SER A 119 -9.78 -1.28 -9.64
C SER A 119 -9.02 -2.44 -10.25
N MET A 120 -9.59 -2.96 -11.33
CA MET A 120 -8.91 -3.94 -12.15
C MET A 120 -9.41 -3.83 -13.58
N VAL A 121 -8.49 -4.02 -14.51
CA VAL A 121 -8.79 -4.29 -15.90
C VAL A 121 -8.26 -5.65 -16.29
N VAL A 122 -8.98 -6.33 -17.17
CA VAL A 122 -8.59 -7.63 -17.70
C VAL A 122 -8.93 -7.70 -19.20
N ASP A 123 -7.97 -8.13 -20.00
CA ASP A 123 -8.12 -8.55 -21.40
C ASP A 123 -7.75 -10.03 -21.51
N CYS A 124 -8.67 -10.83 -22.06
CA CYS A 124 -8.42 -12.23 -22.45
C CYS A 124 -8.61 -12.34 -23.97
N PRO A 125 -7.54 -12.23 -24.76
CA PRO A 125 -7.60 -12.25 -26.21
C PRO A 125 -8.27 -13.51 -26.79
N GLU A 126 -7.98 -14.67 -26.21
CA GLU A 126 -8.43 -15.98 -26.67
C GLU A 126 -9.95 -16.13 -26.56
N LEU A 127 -10.54 -15.65 -25.47
CA LEU A 127 -11.98 -15.63 -25.27
C LEU A 127 -12.66 -14.40 -25.91
N LYS A 128 -11.88 -13.41 -26.34
CA LYS A 128 -12.34 -12.08 -26.78
C LYS A 128 -13.17 -11.38 -25.71
N ILE A 129 -12.78 -11.53 -24.45
CA ILE A 129 -13.47 -10.96 -23.30
C ILE A 129 -12.60 -9.87 -22.68
N ARG A 130 -13.25 -8.75 -22.35
CA ARG A 130 -12.66 -7.62 -21.66
C ARG A 130 -13.62 -7.15 -20.60
N TYR A 131 -13.08 -6.80 -19.44
CA TYR A 131 -13.87 -6.14 -18.41
C TYR A 131 -13.00 -5.24 -17.56
N ALA A 132 -13.67 -4.25 -16.98
CA ALA A 132 -13.13 -3.40 -15.95
C ALA A 132 -14.04 -3.50 -14.72
N MET A 133 -13.44 -3.40 -13.55
CA MET A 133 -14.18 -3.27 -12.31
C MET A 133 -13.59 -2.16 -11.45
N MET A 134 -14.46 -1.55 -10.66
CA MET A 134 -14.09 -0.69 -9.56
C MET A 134 -14.96 -1.05 -8.37
N CYS A 135 -14.37 -1.15 -7.20
CA CYS A 135 -15.12 -1.25 -5.96
C CYS A 135 -14.51 -0.32 -4.92
N ASN A 136 -15.38 0.20 -4.06
CA ASN A 136 -14.98 0.87 -2.84
C ASN A 136 -15.04 -0.14 -1.69
N GLY A 137 -13.93 -0.28 -0.99
CA GLY A 137 -13.77 -1.20 0.12
C GLY A 137 -12.42 -0.99 0.75
N ILE A 138 -12.33 -1.11 2.08
CA ILE A 138 -11.02 -1.09 2.72
C ILE A 138 -10.29 -2.41 2.38
N PRO A 139 -8.98 -2.40 2.08
CA PRO A 139 -8.26 -3.58 1.63
C PRO A 139 -8.45 -4.80 2.55
N TRP A 140 -8.57 -4.56 3.86
CA TRP A 140 -8.71 -5.55 4.96
C TRP A 140 -10.16 -5.98 5.24
N ALA A 141 -11.16 -5.34 4.65
CA ALA A 141 -12.57 -5.76 4.75
C ALA A 141 -13.06 -6.36 3.42
N GLY A 142 -12.17 -7.08 2.74
CA GLY A 142 -12.50 -7.80 1.52
C GLY A 142 -12.55 -6.94 0.26
N GLY A 143 -11.92 -5.75 0.22
CA GLY A 143 -11.81 -4.96 -1.01
C GLY A 143 -11.00 -5.69 -2.09
N CYS A 144 -9.75 -6.03 -1.77
CA CYS A 144 -8.89 -6.87 -2.62
C CYS A 144 -9.50 -8.27 -2.80
N GLY A 145 -10.03 -8.86 -1.72
CA GLY A 145 -10.69 -10.17 -1.77
C GLY A 145 -11.92 -10.20 -2.70
N PHE A 146 -12.73 -9.15 -2.73
CA PHE A 146 -13.88 -9.04 -3.64
C PHE A 146 -13.44 -8.91 -5.09
N ARG A 147 -12.41 -8.10 -5.37
CA ARG A 147 -11.81 -8.00 -6.70
C ARG A 147 -11.35 -9.36 -7.20
N ASP A 148 -10.58 -10.08 -6.37
CA ASP A 148 -10.05 -11.39 -6.73
C ASP A 148 -11.16 -12.44 -6.86
N TRP A 149 -12.16 -12.42 -5.97
CA TRP A 149 -13.34 -13.27 -6.06
C TRP A 149 -14.10 -13.06 -7.37
N LEU A 150 -14.39 -11.80 -7.73
CA LEU A 150 -15.10 -11.46 -8.95
C LEU A 150 -14.30 -11.86 -10.18
N ARG A 151 -12.99 -11.54 -10.20
CA ARG A 151 -12.06 -11.97 -11.26
C ARG A 151 -12.16 -13.46 -11.50
N ASN A 152 -11.98 -14.24 -10.43
CA ASN A 152 -11.87 -15.69 -10.55
C ASN A 152 -13.22 -16.35 -10.89
N THR A 153 -14.32 -15.82 -10.36
CA THR A 153 -15.67 -16.31 -10.64
C THR A 153 -16.09 -16.07 -12.09
N LEU A 154 -15.80 -14.89 -12.63
CA LEU A 154 -16.11 -14.57 -14.03
C LEU A 154 -15.28 -15.41 -15.00
N LEU A 155 -13.98 -15.58 -14.71
CA LEU A 155 -13.12 -16.42 -15.53
C LEU A 155 -13.62 -17.86 -15.58
N ASP A 156 -13.90 -18.49 -14.43
CA ASP A 156 -14.41 -19.87 -14.40
C ASP A 156 -15.73 -20.00 -15.16
N HIS A 157 -16.62 -19.00 -15.04
CA HIS A 157 -17.89 -18.96 -15.77
C HIS A 157 -17.67 -18.94 -17.29
N TRP A 158 -16.75 -18.13 -17.80
CA TRP A 158 -16.52 -17.98 -19.24
C TRP A 158 -15.72 -19.14 -19.85
N THR A 159 -14.85 -19.77 -19.07
CA THR A 159 -14.08 -20.94 -19.51
C THR A 159 -14.85 -22.24 -19.38
N GLY A 160 -15.98 -22.23 -18.66
CA GLY A 160 -16.75 -23.44 -18.37
C GLY A 160 -16.02 -24.39 -17.41
N TYR A 161 -15.15 -23.86 -16.55
CA TYR A 161 -14.56 -24.66 -15.46
C TYR A 161 -15.60 -24.88 -14.37
N ASP A 162 -15.46 -25.99 -13.64
CA ASP A 162 -16.32 -26.26 -12.49
C ASP A 162 -16.22 -25.10 -11.49
N SER A 163 -17.38 -24.68 -10.98
CA SER A 163 -17.45 -23.58 -10.02
C SER A 163 -16.61 -23.91 -8.79
N PHE A 164 -15.56 -23.13 -8.55
CA PHE A 164 -14.75 -23.22 -7.34
C PHE A 164 -15.30 -22.27 -6.26
N GLU A 165 -15.22 -22.65 -4.98
CA GLU A 165 -15.70 -21.82 -3.85
C GLU A 165 -14.70 -20.69 -3.51
N TRP A 166 -14.47 -19.79 -4.46
CA TRP A 166 -13.51 -18.70 -4.34
C TRP A 166 -13.68 -17.85 -3.09
N SER A 167 -14.92 -17.56 -2.71
CA SER A 167 -15.21 -16.73 -1.54
C SER A 167 -14.66 -17.37 -0.26
N LYS A 168 -14.84 -18.68 -0.09
CA LYS A 168 -14.33 -19.41 1.07
C LYS A 168 -12.81 -19.42 1.07
N THR A 169 -12.19 -19.75 -0.07
CA THR A 169 -10.73 -19.82 -0.15
C THR A 169 -10.11 -18.46 0.14
N ILE A 170 -10.64 -17.39 -0.46
CA ILE A 170 -10.18 -16.01 -0.24
C ILE A 170 -10.26 -15.65 1.23
N LEU A 171 -11.42 -15.86 1.87
CA LEU A 171 -11.61 -15.59 3.30
C LEU A 171 -10.70 -16.43 4.21
N ASP A 172 -10.47 -17.71 3.90
CA ASP A 172 -9.62 -18.57 4.73
C ASP A 172 -8.15 -18.16 4.66
N LYS A 173 -7.70 -17.69 3.49
CA LYS A 173 -6.36 -17.14 3.34
C LYS A 173 -6.22 -15.74 3.90
N GLU A 174 -7.22 -14.87 3.82
CA GLU A 174 -7.20 -13.59 4.54
C GLU A 174 -6.99 -13.83 6.04
N LYS A 175 -7.55 -14.91 6.61
CA LYS A 175 -7.27 -15.32 8.00
C LYS A 175 -5.87 -15.91 8.20
N GLU A 176 -5.28 -16.55 7.19
CA GLU A 176 -3.91 -17.11 7.25
C GLU A 176 -2.84 -16.01 7.11
N ILE A 177 -3.08 -15.07 6.21
CA ILE A 177 -2.24 -13.90 5.92
C ILE A 177 -2.42 -12.83 7.00
N ALA A 178 -3.46 -12.87 7.85
CA ALA A 178 -3.47 -12.08 9.08
C ALA A 178 -2.18 -12.41 9.85
N HIS A 179 -1.18 -11.52 9.73
CA HIS A 179 0.19 -11.84 10.13
C HIS A 179 0.18 -12.13 11.63
N LYS A 180 1.21 -12.82 12.14
CA LYS A 180 1.40 -12.83 13.59
C LYS A 180 1.81 -11.41 14.00
N PRO A 181 1.24 -10.85 15.07
CA PRO A 181 1.68 -9.55 15.56
C PRO A 181 3.18 -9.58 15.80
N SER A 182 3.85 -8.48 15.46
CA SER A 182 5.28 -8.36 15.76
C SER A 182 5.46 -8.27 17.27
N PRO A 183 6.38 -9.04 17.85
CA PRO A 183 6.43 -9.24 19.29
C PRO A 183 6.70 -7.93 20.01
N PHE A 184 6.33 -7.90 21.29
CA PHE A 184 6.79 -6.91 22.25
C PHE A 184 8.33 -6.91 22.37
N ILE A 185 8.98 -5.73 22.47
CA ILE A 185 10.43 -5.61 22.74
C ILE A 185 10.69 -4.59 23.86
N PRO A 186 11.26 -5.00 25.01
CA PRO A 186 11.61 -4.07 26.08
C PRO A 186 12.84 -3.22 25.70
N ALA A 187 12.86 -1.94 26.10
CA ALA A 187 14.05 -1.12 25.94
C ALA A 187 15.18 -1.62 26.84
N THR A 188 16.41 -1.61 26.31
CA THR A 188 17.63 -2.01 27.03
C THR A 188 18.59 -0.85 27.25
N GLY A 189 18.32 0.33 26.69
CA GLY A 189 19.07 1.56 26.92
C GLY A 189 18.19 2.74 27.34
N ASP A 190 18.81 3.88 27.63
CA ASP A 190 18.18 5.12 28.10
C ASP A 190 18.31 6.29 27.12
N GLN A 191 18.91 6.05 25.95
CA GLN A 191 19.09 7.06 24.91
C GLN A 191 17.73 7.52 24.37
N LYS A 192 17.65 8.78 23.93
CA LYS A 192 16.43 9.37 23.36
C LYS A 192 16.72 10.05 22.04
N ILE A 193 15.79 9.94 21.11
CA ILE A 193 15.74 10.71 19.88
C ILE A 193 14.75 11.85 20.11
N ILE A 194 15.22 13.10 20.03
CA ILE A 194 14.38 14.29 20.18
C ILE A 194 14.70 15.28 19.05
N GLY A 195 13.70 16.01 18.58
CA GLY A 195 13.84 17.04 17.56
C GLY A 195 13.25 16.64 16.21
N LYS A 196 13.37 17.56 15.24
CA LYS A 196 12.83 17.38 13.90
C LYS A 196 13.83 16.62 13.02
N CYS A 197 13.40 15.52 12.42
CA CYS A 197 14.19 14.67 11.55
C CYS A 197 13.51 14.58 10.18
N VAL A 198 14.24 14.84 9.10
CA VAL A 198 13.69 14.97 7.75
C VAL A 198 14.35 13.96 6.82
N CYS A 199 13.55 13.12 6.18
CA CYS A 199 13.93 12.36 4.99
C CYS A 199 13.36 13.13 3.78
N PRO A 200 14.21 13.82 2.98
CA PRO A 200 13.75 14.67 1.89
C PRO A 200 12.79 13.95 0.96
N ASP A 201 11.73 14.66 0.54
CA ASP A 201 10.70 14.18 -0.37
C ASP A 201 9.89 12.94 0.09
N PHE A 202 10.11 12.47 1.32
CA PHE A 202 9.46 11.27 1.85
C PHE A 202 8.71 11.51 3.16
N LEU A 203 9.41 11.78 4.26
CA LEU A 203 8.82 11.87 5.60
C LEU A 203 9.55 12.88 6.48
N THR A 204 8.80 13.60 7.30
CA THR A 204 9.33 14.43 8.38
C THR A 204 8.76 13.96 9.71
N TRP A 205 9.63 13.81 10.71
CA TRP A 205 9.27 13.45 12.08
C TRP A 205 9.58 14.58 13.03
N ASP A 206 8.59 15.03 13.79
CA ASP A 206 8.78 15.91 14.94
C ASP A 206 8.72 15.07 16.22
N ILE A 207 9.89 14.70 16.74
CA ILE A 207 10.05 13.70 17.79
C ILE A 207 10.17 14.41 19.14
N LYS A 208 9.25 14.09 20.04
CA LYS A 208 9.18 14.59 21.42
C LYS A 208 9.72 13.56 22.40
N GLU A 209 10.04 14.01 23.60
CA GLU A 209 10.48 13.11 24.66
C GLU A 209 9.45 11.99 24.95
N THR A 210 8.15 12.30 24.86
CA THR A 210 7.04 11.34 25.07
C THR A 210 6.96 10.24 24.01
N ASP A 211 7.70 10.37 22.91
CA ASP A 211 7.72 9.37 21.83
C ASP A 211 8.82 8.33 22.03
N ASN A 212 9.67 8.53 23.04
CA ASN A 212 10.69 7.58 23.47
C ASN A 212 10.11 6.74 24.61
N LEU A 213 9.59 5.57 24.25
CA LEU A 213 8.93 4.63 25.14
C LEU A 213 9.96 3.75 25.86
N SER A 214 9.56 3.20 27.01
CA SER A 214 10.34 2.19 27.74
C SER A 214 10.34 0.81 27.05
N GLU A 215 9.58 0.66 25.97
CA GLU A 215 9.36 -0.58 25.24
C GLU A 215 8.78 -0.27 23.85
N ARG A 216 9.08 -1.11 22.87
CA ARG A 216 8.33 -1.16 21.62
C ARG A 216 7.10 -2.05 21.84
N PRO A 217 5.88 -1.51 21.75
CA PRO A 217 4.67 -2.31 21.91
C PRO A 217 4.54 -3.37 20.81
N GLU A 218 3.73 -4.38 21.09
CA GLU A 218 3.30 -5.34 20.08
C GLU A 218 2.67 -4.60 18.89
N CYS A 219 3.17 -4.85 17.68
CA CYS A 219 2.63 -4.21 16.48
C CYS A 219 1.60 -5.14 15.85
N ALA A 220 0.45 -4.56 15.54
CA ALA A 220 -0.60 -5.26 14.86
C ALA A 220 -0.10 -5.75 13.50
N PRO A 221 -0.54 -6.94 13.08
CA PRO A 221 -0.15 -7.50 11.79
C PRO A 221 -0.77 -6.78 10.60
N ASP A 222 -1.93 -6.16 10.83
CA ASP A 222 -2.72 -5.51 9.80
C ASP A 222 -2.29 -4.05 9.71
N VAL A 223 -1.22 -3.83 8.94
CA VAL A 223 -0.79 -2.48 8.56
C VAL A 223 -1.86 -1.94 7.61
N VAL A 224 -2.53 -0.86 8.00
CA VAL A 224 -3.42 -0.18 7.04
C VAL A 224 -2.52 0.50 6.00
N TRP A 225 -2.48 -0.07 4.79
CA TRP A 225 -1.94 0.59 3.61
C TRP A 225 -2.49 2.01 3.53
N ASP A 226 -1.56 2.96 3.46
CA ASP A 226 -1.78 4.40 3.56
C ASP A 226 -2.64 4.84 4.76
N ILE A 227 -2.25 4.41 5.96
CA ILE A 227 -2.90 4.73 7.24
C ILE A 227 -3.15 6.23 7.46
N LYS A 228 -2.38 7.10 6.79
CA LYS A 228 -2.53 8.57 6.84
C LYS A 228 -3.89 9.05 6.34
N LEU A 229 -4.61 8.24 5.56
CA LEU A 229 -5.96 8.54 5.08
C LEU A 229 -7.05 8.35 6.14
N TYR A 230 -6.77 7.63 7.23
CA TYR A 230 -7.78 7.26 8.23
C TYR A 230 -7.34 7.45 9.68
N ALA A 231 -6.11 7.87 9.91
CA ALA A 231 -5.55 7.97 11.24
C ALA A 231 -4.40 8.98 11.32
N ASP A 232 -4.16 9.47 12.54
CA ASP A 232 -2.93 10.18 12.84
C ASP A 232 -1.83 9.13 13.07
N GLN A 233 -0.70 9.28 12.38
CA GLN A 233 0.44 8.38 12.49
C GLN A 233 1.64 9.11 13.10
N LYS A 234 2.31 8.49 14.07
CA LYS A 234 3.51 9.04 14.69
C LYS A 234 4.55 7.97 14.97
N ALA A 235 5.81 8.23 14.63
CA ALA A 235 6.91 7.36 14.99
C ALA A 235 7.14 7.37 16.51
N VAL A 236 7.26 6.20 17.11
CA VAL A 236 7.67 5.99 18.50
C VAL A 236 8.86 5.04 18.56
N PHE A 237 9.69 5.18 19.60
CA PHE A 237 11.00 4.56 19.68
C PHE A 237 11.24 3.94 21.05
N ALA A 238 11.99 2.84 21.09
CA ALA A 238 12.49 2.20 22.29
C ALA A 238 14.00 2.00 22.13
N SER A 239 14.79 2.55 23.06
CA SER A 239 16.25 2.47 22.99
C SER A 239 16.74 1.05 23.27
N MET A 240 17.57 0.54 22.37
CA MET A 240 18.26 -0.75 22.54
C MET A 240 19.68 -0.58 23.08
N GLY A 241 20.12 0.66 23.31
CA GLY A 241 21.52 0.98 23.64
C GLY A 241 22.40 0.99 22.39
N ASP A 242 23.67 1.36 22.56
CA ASP A 242 24.67 1.40 21.49
C ASP A 242 24.19 2.12 20.22
N ASN A 243 23.51 3.26 20.38
CA ASN A 243 22.96 4.09 19.29
C ASN A 243 21.87 3.40 18.45
N LYS A 244 21.25 2.34 18.95
CA LYS A 244 20.21 1.57 18.24
C LYS A 244 18.85 1.70 18.92
N PHE A 245 17.80 1.70 18.11
CA PHE A 245 16.42 1.77 18.56
C PHE A 245 15.57 0.80 17.77
N GLU A 246 14.60 0.24 18.48
CA GLU A 246 13.44 -0.42 17.89
C GLU A 246 12.30 0.60 17.84
N GLY A 247 11.62 0.71 16.72
CA GLY A 247 10.56 1.67 16.54
C GLY A 247 9.33 1.06 15.88
N CYS A 248 8.23 1.77 15.98
CA CYS A 248 7.01 1.46 15.26
C CYS A 248 6.20 2.75 15.09
N PHE A 249 5.11 2.68 14.33
CA PHE A 249 4.16 3.77 14.24
C PHE A 249 3.03 3.59 15.25
N LYS A 250 2.85 4.59 16.10
CA LYS A 250 1.62 4.76 16.88
C LYS A 250 0.57 5.38 15.96
N VAL A 251 -0.51 4.65 15.75
CA VAL A 251 -1.62 4.99 14.88
C VAL A 251 -2.84 5.28 15.74
N ARG A 252 -3.44 6.47 15.59
CA ARG A 252 -4.73 6.82 16.21
C ARG A 252 -5.79 6.91 15.13
N HIS A 253 -6.62 5.89 15.05
CA HIS A 253 -7.72 5.81 14.10
C HIS A 253 -8.71 6.94 14.31
N TRP A 254 -9.09 7.63 13.24
CA TRP A 254 -10.01 8.76 13.33
C TRP A 254 -11.44 8.29 13.59
N ASN A 255 -11.88 7.15 13.05
CA ASN A 255 -13.27 6.71 13.17
C ASN A 255 -13.71 6.35 14.60
N ASP A 256 -12.82 5.80 15.42
CA ASP A 256 -13.13 5.30 16.77
C ASP A 256 -12.13 5.77 17.85
N GLY A 257 -11.09 6.52 17.48
CA GLY A 257 -10.05 6.99 18.38
C GLY A 257 -9.11 5.89 18.88
N LYS A 258 -9.25 4.64 18.41
CA LYS A 258 -8.48 3.49 18.86
C LYS A 258 -7.00 3.69 18.53
N ILE A 259 -6.15 3.35 19.49
CA ILE A 259 -4.71 3.32 19.30
C ILE A 259 -4.29 1.93 18.87
N GLN A 260 -3.53 1.87 17.79
CA GLN A 260 -2.84 0.69 17.28
C GLN A 260 -1.36 1.03 17.14
N TYR A 261 -0.50 0.03 17.32
CA TYR A 261 0.91 0.13 16.95
C TYR A 261 1.13 -0.69 15.70
N ASP A 262 1.91 -0.16 14.77
CA ASP A 262 1.97 -0.64 13.40
C ASP A 262 3.39 -0.54 12.83
N THR A 263 3.68 -1.24 11.73
CA THR A 263 4.94 -1.28 10.97
C THR A 263 6.19 -1.14 11.84
N PRO A 264 6.72 -2.24 12.40
CA PRO A 264 7.98 -2.17 13.13
C PRO A 264 9.12 -1.71 12.20
N PHE A 265 10.07 -0.98 12.76
CA PHE A 265 11.28 -0.56 12.05
C PHE A 265 12.46 -0.46 13.02
N GLN A 266 13.66 -0.43 12.47
CA GLN A 266 14.90 -0.30 13.23
C GLN A 266 15.57 1.01 12.90
N VAL A 267 16.18 1.63 13.90
CA VAL A 267 16.91 2.90 13.75
C VAL A 267 18.31 2.77 14.32
N GLU A 268 19.27 3.28 13.56
CA GLU A 268 20.66 3.46 13.99
C GLU A 268 21.02 4.95 13.93
N LEU A 269 21.50 5.51 15.04
CA LEU A 269 22.02 6.87 15.08
C LEU A 269 23.44 6.89 14.52
N MET A 270 23.64 7.70 13.50
CA MET A 270 24.88 7.82 12.74
C MET A 270 25.46 9.23 12.90
N GLU A 271 26.76 9.37 12.59
CA GLU A 271 27.44 10.67 12.45
C GLU A 271 27.15 11.61 13.63
N ASP A 272 27.58 11.23 14.84
CA ASP A 272 27.39 12.03 16.06
C ASP A 272 25.95 12.49 16.32
N TYR A 273 24.97 11.64 16.01
CA TYR A 273 23.54 11.87 16.22
C TYR A 273 22.90 12.91 15.28
N GLU A 274 23.57 13.25 14.18
CA GLU A 274 23.02 14.13 13.14
C GLU A 274 22.12 13.39 12.13
N LYS A 275 22.34 12.08 11.96
CA LYS A 275 21.59 11.25 11.00
C LYS A 275 20.97 10.03 11.66
N LEU A 276 19.81 9.64 11.13
CA LEU A 276 19.12 8.41 11.50
C LEU A 276 19.07 7.53 10.26
N LYS A 277 19.64 6.33 10.36
CA LYS A 277 19.49 5.29 9.37
C LYS A 277 18.31 4.41 9.80
N VAL A 278 17.27 4.34 9.00
CA VAL A 278 16.02 3.68 9.34
C VAL A 278 15.72 2.54 8.36
N SER A 279 15.56 1.33 8.86
CA SER A 279 15.27 0.13 8.07
C SER A 279 13.91 -0.46 8.45
N GLY A 280 13.20 -1.06 7.49
CA GLY A 280 11.92 -1.75 7.72
C GLY A 280 10.64 -0.94 7.49
N ILE A 281 10.76 0.34 7.12
CA ILE A 281 9.58 1.18 6.80
C ILE A 281 9.05 0.93 5.38
N THR A 282 9.93 0.70 4.40
CA THR A 282 9.54 0.78 2.99
C THR A 282 8.87 -0.49 2.45
N GLY A 283 8.74 -1.54 3.26
CA GLY A 283 8.43 -2.88 2.76
C GLY A 283 9.58 -3.37 1.86
N VAL A 284 10.04 -4.60 2.06
CA VAL A 284 11.05 -5.16 1.17
C VAL A 284 10.52 -6.47 0.63
N GLU A 285 10.06 -6.42 -0.62
CA GLU A 285 9.67 -7.59 -1.41
C GLU A 285 10.88 -8.12 -2.21
N LEU A 286 10.72 -9.28 -2.87
CA LEU A 286 11.68 -9.82 -3.85
C LEU A 286 13.03 -10.33 -3.28
N GLY A 287 13.04 -10.94 -2.09
CA GLY A 287 14.23 -11.61 -1.54
C GLY A 287 15.36 -10.67 -1.07
N LEU A 288 15.08 -9.36 -1.06
CA LEU A 288 15.94 -8.33 -0.48
C LEU A 288 15.71 -8.25 1.04
N LYS A 289 16.70 -7.80 1.81
CA LYS A 289 16.55 -7.58 3.25
C LYS A 289 16.24 -6.11 3.52
N GLU A 290 15.44 -5.84 4.54
CA GLU A 290 15.15 -4.47 5.00
C GLU A 290 16.41 -3.64 5.31
N ALA A 291 17.51 -4.31 5.67
CA ALA A 291 18.81 -3.69 5.88
C ALA A 291 19.47 -3.15 4.59
N ASP A 292 19.04 -3.61 3.41
CA ASP A 292 19.63 -3.28 2.11
C ASP A 292 19.10 -1.93 1.56
N HIS A 293 17.96 -1.44 2.07
CA HIS A 293 17.30 -0.21 1.61
C HIS A 293 16.90 0.73 2.76
N PRO A 294 17.87 1.21 3.56
CA PRO A 294 17.58 2.12 4.66
C PRO A 294 17.19 3.51 4.14
N LEU A 295 16.19 4.11 4.77
CA LEU A 295 15.92 5.53 4.67
C LEU A 295 16.91 6.31 5.54
N THR A 296 17.37 7.45 5.04
CA THR A 296 18.22 8.36 5.82
C THR A 296 17.42 9.61 6.18
N PHE A 297 17.28 9.86 7.49
CA PHE A 297 16.76 11.10 8.02
C PHE A 297 17.91 11.97 8.52
N VAL A 298 17.84 13.26 8.24
CA VAL A 298 18.78 14.27 8.74
C VAL A 298 18.07 15.08 9.82
N ARG A 299 18.70 15.26 10.97
CA ARG A 299 18.16 16.13 12.01
C ARG A 299 18.25 17.59 11.55
N GLU A 300 17.13 18.29 11.57
CA GLU A 300 17.10 19.72 11.30
C GLU A 300 17.77 20.43 12.48
N GLN A 301 18.90 21.10 12.23
CA GLN A 301 19.54 21.90 13.25
C GLN A 301 18.61 23.07 13.60
N ALA A 302 18.37 23.30 14.89
CA ALA A 302 17.62 24.46 15.34
C ALA A 302 18.36 25.73 14.86
N ALA A 303 17.71 26.48 13.97
CA ALA A 303 18.22 27.76 13.47
C ALA A 303 18.34 28.80 14.59
#